data_AF-A0A168S6J2-F1
#
_entry.id   AF-A0A168S6J2-F1
#
_cell.length_a   1.000
_cell.length_b   1.000
_cell.length_c   1.000
_cell.angle_alpha   90.00
_cell.angle_beta   90.00
_cell.angle_gamma   90.00
#
_symmetry.space_group_name_H-M   'P 1'
#
loop_
_entity.id
_entity.type
_entity.pdbx_description
1 polymer ?
#
loop_
_entity_poly.entity_id
_entity_poly.type
_entity_poly.pdbx_seq_one_letter_code
_entity_poly.pdbx_strand_id
1 'polypeptide(L)'
;MRVFKNSRFHKFARKEKISDAMLCEAVERAERGQIDADLGAGLIKQRVARPGAGKSGGFRTLVFFRAETRAVFAFGFAKSDMANLDDAEEAT
;
A
#
# COMPACT_ATOMS: atom_id res chain seq x y z
N MET A 1 -9.36 1.47 14.05
CA MET A 1 -8.08 1.06 13.42
C MET A 1 -7.06 2.18 13.45
N ARG A 2 -5.79 1.92 13.83
CA ARG A 2 -4.67 2.87 13.64
C ARG A 2 -3.91 2.57 12.34
N VAL A 3 -3.65 3.60 11.54
CA VAL A 3 -2.94 3.47 10.26
C VAL A 3 -1.56 4.11 10.36
N PHE A 4 -0.53 3.40 9.93
CA PHE A 4 0.86 3.85 9.98
C PHE A 4 1.53 3.70 8.62
N LYS A 5 2.57 4.50 8.43
CA LYS A 5 3.50 4.43 7.29
C LYS A 5 4.89 4.22 7.87
N ASN A 6 5.67 3.28 7.34
CA ASN A 6 7.11 3.29 7.63
C ASN A 6 7.78 4.45 6.87
N SER A 7 9.03 4.75 7.21
CA SER A 7 9.77 5.88 6.61
C SER A 7 9.94 5.75 5.08
N ARG A 8 10.13 4.53 4.57
CA ARG A 8 10.28 4.26 3.13
C ARG A 8 8.96 4.54 2.38
N PHE A 9 7.86 4.00 2.88
CA PHE A 9 6.53 4.19 2.33
C PHE A 9 6.09 5.65 2.44
N HIS A 10 6.44 6.36 3.52
CA HIS A 10 6.15 7.78 3.65
C HIS A 10 6.77 8.60 2.51
N LYS A 11 8.02 8.32 2.14
CA LYS A 11 8.68 8.97 0.99
C LYS A 11 7.96 8.63 -0.32
N PHE A 12 7.59 7.36 -0.52
CA PHE A 12 6.81 6.92 -1.68
C PHE A 12 5.46 7.62 -1.78
N ALA A 13 4.67 7.62 -0.70
CA ALA A 13 3.36 8.26 -0.64
C ALA A 13 3.45 9.76 -0.96
N ARG A 14 4.47 10.45 -0.45
CA ARG A 14 4.71 11.86 -0.76
C ARG A 14 5.04 12.08 -2.24
N LYS A 15 5.92 11.25 -2.83
CA LYS A 15 6.29 11.33 -4.26
C LYS A 15 5.07 11.11 -5.16
N GLU A 16 4.26 10.12 -4.83
CA GLU A 16 3.10 9.71 -5.62
C GLU A 16 1.81 10.47 -5.27
N LYS A 17 1.89 11.48 -4.38
CA LYS A 17 0.76 12.30 -3.93
C LYS A 17 -0.40 11.46 -3.36
N ILE A 18 -0.06 10.38 -2.65
CA ILE A 18 -1.02 9.55 -1.94
C ILE A 18 -1.34 10.24 -0.61
N SER A 19 -2.58 10.69 -0.44
CA SER A 19 -3.04 11.33 0.78
C SER A 19 -3.34 10.30 1.88
N ASP A 20 -3.34 10.76 3.13
CA ASP A 20 -3.68 9.91 4.27
C ASP A 20 -5.11 9.40 4.18
N ALA A 21 -6.04 10.21 3.65
CA ALA A 21 -7.41 9.79 3.40
C ALA A 21 -7.49 8.57 2.46
N MET A 22 -6.67 8.52 1.41
CA MET A 22 -6.65 7.38 0.48
C MET A 22 -6.08 6.11 1.12
N LEU A 23 -5.11 6.26 2.03
CA LEU A 23 -4.57 5.14 2.79
C LEU A 23 -5.61 4.61 3.78
N CYS A 24 -6.29 5.50 4.49
CA CYS A 24 -7.39 5.14 5.38
C CYS A 24 -8.52 4.43 4.64
N GLU A 25 -8.95 4.95 3.48
CA GLU A 25 -9.97 4.31 2.64
C GLU A 25 -9.55 2.90 2.19
N ALA A 26 -8.29 2.71 1.82
CA ALA A 26 -7.76 1.40 1.47
C ALA A 26 -7.79 0.42 2.65
N VAL A 27 -7.48 0.90 3.87
CA VAL A 27 -7.55 0.09 5.09
C VAL A 27 -8.99 -0.21 5.49
N GLU A 28 -9.91 0.74 5.35
CA GLU A 28 -11.35 0.52 5.59
C GLU A 28 -11.92 -0.54 4.66
N ARG A 29 -11.49 -0.57 3.40
CA ARG A 29 -11.84 -1.65 2.46
C ARG A 29 -11.31 -3.00 2.96
N ALA A 30 -10.06 -3.06 3.40
CA ALA A 30 -9.49 -4.27 3.98
C ALA A 30 -10.25 -4.74 5.24
N GLU A 31 -10.64 -3.82 6.14
CA GLU A 31 -11.46 -4.13 7.33
C GLU A 31 -12.84 -4.71 6.98
N ARG A 32 -13.42 -4.31 5.84
CA ARG A 32 -14.66 -4.89 5.32
C ARG A 32 -14.45 -6.21 4.56
N GLY A 33 -13.26 -6.81 4.64
CA GLY A 33 -12.91 -8.04 3.94
C GLY A 33 -12.59 -7.86 2.45
N GLN A 34 -12.52 -6.62 1.95
CA GLN A 34 -12.20 -6.33 0.55
C GLN A 34 -10.68 -6.25 0.33
N ILE A 35 -10.01 -7.36 0.65
CA ILE A 35 -8.58 -7.54 0.53
C ILE A 35 -8.24 -7.94 -0.92
N ASP A 36 -7.31 -7.23 -1.57
CA ASP A 36 -6.93 -7.55 -2.96
C ASP A 36 -6.16 -8.87 -3.05
N ALA A 37 -5.27 -9.16 -2.09
CA ALA A 37 -4.71 -10.49 -1.86
C ALA A 37 -4.19 -10.63 -0.43
N ASP A 38 -4.46 -11.76 0.21
CA ASP A 38 -3.83 -12.15 1.46
C ASP A 38 -2.54 -12.93 1.15
N LEU A 39 -1.42 -12.52 1.73
CA LEU A 39 -0.11 -13.15 1.54
C LEU A 39 0.30 -14.00 2.76
N GLY A 40 -0.57 -14.12 3.76
CA GLY A 40 -0.32 -14.83 5.01
C GLY A 40 0.44 -14.00 6.04
N ALA A 41 0.56 -14.54 7.26
CA ALA A 41 1.28 -13.93 8.39
C ALA A 41 0.88 -12.48 8.73
N GLY A 42 -0.36 -12.09 8.41
CA GLY A 42 -0.85 -10.72 8.61
C GLY A 42 -0.26 -9.72 7.61
N LEU A 43 0.23 -10.17 6.46
CA LEU A 43 0.67 -9.33 5.35
C LEU A 43 -0.36 -9.42 4.22
N ILE A 44 -0.88 -8.26 3.80
CA ILE A 44 -1.82 -8.19 2.68
C ILE A 44 -1.28 -7.31 1.57
N LYS A 45 -1.73 -7.61 0.36
CA LYS A 45 -1.66 -6.70 -0.78
C LYS A 45 -2.95 -5.91 -0.84
N GLN A 46 -2.84 -4.58 -0.84
CA GLN A 46 -4.00 -3.69 -0.96
C GLN A 46 -3.72 -2.63 -2.01
N ARG A 47 -4.70 -2.37 -2.88
CA ARG A 47 -4.67 -1.29 -3.85
C ARG A 47 -5.07 0.02 -3.21
N VAL A 48 -4.32 1.06 -3.51
CA VAL A 48 -4.67 2.46 -3.22
C VAL A 48 -5.02 3.13 -4.54
N ALA A 49 -6.17 3.82 -4.60
CA ALA A 49 -6.57 4.55 -5.80
C ALA A 49 -5.54 5.64 -6.14
N ARG A 50 -5.50 6.13 -7.38
CA ARG A 50 -4.65 7.28 -7.76
C ARG A 50 -5.51 8.54 -7.81
N PRO A 51 -5.02 9.71 -7.36
CA PRO A 51 -5.77 10.95 -7.52
C PRO A 51 -5.96 11.25 -9.01
N GLY A 52 -7.21 11.49 -9.44
CA GLY A 52 -7.51 11.91 -10.82
C GLY A 52 -7.36 10.84 -11.91
N ALA A 53 -7.10 9.58 -11.58
CA ALA A 53 -7.03 8.48 -12.55
C ALA A 53 -7.93 7.30 -12.11
N GLY A 54 -8.67 6.73 -13.06
CA GLY A 54 -9.54 5.57 -12.81
C GLY A 54 -8.79 4.31 -12.34
N LYS A 55 -9.55 3.26 -12.01
CA LYS A 55 -9.09 2.00 -11.38
C LYS A 55 -7.90 1.29 -12.06
N SER A 56 -7.59 1.61 -13.31
CA SER A 56 -6.53 0.99 -14.12
C SER A 56 -5.10 1.42 -13.74
N GLY A 57 -4.92 2.53 -12.99
CA GLY A 57 -3.61 3.13 -12.67
C GLY A 57 -3.27 3.30 -11.18
N GLY A 58 -3.97 2.61 -10.28
CA GLY A 58 -3.72 2.68 -8.82
C GLY A 58 -2.38 2.05 -8.38
N PHE A 59 -2.02 2.28 -7.12
CA PHE A 59 -0.81 1.74 -6.50
C PHE A 59 -1.09 0.39 -5.85
N ARG A 60 -0.16 -0.56 -5.98
CA ARG A 60 -0.17 -1.79 -5.18
C ARG A 60 0.68 -1.58 -3.95
N THR A 61 0.13 -1.86 -2.78
CA THR A 61 0.83 -1.69 -1.51
C THR A 61 0.92 -2.99 -0.74
N LEU A 62 1.99 -3.15 0.03
CA LEU A 62 2.14 -4.21 1.02
C LEU A 62 1.86 -3.61 2.40
N VAL A 63 0.91 -4.21 3.11
CA VAL A 63 0.40 -3.71 4.38
C VAL A 63 0.47 -4.83 5.40
N PHE A 64 1.20 -4.60 6.50
CA PHE A 64 1.02 -5.44 7.68
C PHE A 64 -0.30 -5.08 8.32
N PHE A 65 -1.25 -6.00 8.23
CA PHE A 65 -2.64 -5.79 8.58
C PHE A 65 -3.03 -6.75 9.70
N ARG A 66 -3.43 -6.17 10.83
CA ARG A 66 -4.08 -6.88 11.92
C ARG A 66 -5.44 -6.24 12.11
N ALA A 67 -6.48 -6.96 11.73
CA ALA A 67 -7.85 -6.50 11.77
C ALA A 67 -8.20 -5.87 13.13
N GLU A 68 -8.96 -4.78 13.09
CA GLU A 68 -9.39 -3.97 14.25
C GLU A 68 -8.26 -3.30 15.06
N THR A 69 -7.00 -3.70 14.86
CA THR A 69 -5.85 -3.28 15.67
C THR A 69 -5.03 -2.21 14.94
N ARG A 70 -4.37 -2.60 13.84
CA ARG A 70 -3.45 -1.71 13.11
C ARG A 70 -3.23 -2.14 11.66
N ALA A 71 -2.94 -1.15 10.83
CA ALA A 71 -2.41 -1.33 9.48
C ALA A 71 -1.11 -0.54 9.33
N VAL A 72 -0.06 -1.17 8.81
CA VAL A 72 1.24 -0.53 8.56
C VAL A 72 1.62 -0.70 7.10
N PHE A 73 1.63 0.39 6.35
CA PHE A 73 2.11 0.41 4.99
C PHE A 73 3.63 0.29 4.95
N ALA A 74 4.12 -0.77 4.32
CA ALA A 74 5.55 -1.10 4.25
C ALA A 74 6.16 -0.75 2.89
N PHE A 75 5.45 -1.05 1.80
CA PHE A 75 5.91 -0.85 0.42
C PHE A 75 4.77 -0.45 -0.51
N GLY A 76 5.10 0.26 -1.58
CA GLY A 76 4.17 0.69 -2.62
C GLY A 76 4.85 0.69 -3.99
N PHE A 77 4.11 0.28 -5.02
CA PHE A 77 4.60 0.13 -6.39
C PHE A 77 3.55 0.67 -7.38
N ALA A 78 3.99 1.45 -8.37
CA ALA A 78 3.14 1.80 -9.51
C ALA A 78 3.02 0.58 -10.45
N LYS A 79 1.91 0.47 -11.18
CA LYS A 79 1.62 -0.68 -12.06
C LYS A 79 2.66 -0.88 -13.18
N SER A 80 3.46 0.13 -13.51
CA SER A 80 4.55 0.09 -14.51
C SER A 80 5.91 -0.31 -13.95
N ASP A 81 6.14 -0.22 -12.64
CA ASP A 81 7.50 -0.35 -12.07
C ASP A 81 7.94 -1.80 -11.83
N MET A 82 7.06 -2.77 -12.10
CA MET A 82 7.42 -4.20 -12.03
C MET A 82 8.38 -4.62 -13.15
N ALA A 83 8.62 -3.77 -14.14
CA ALA A 83 9.65 -4.00 -15.15
C ALA A 83 11.08 -3.64 -14.67
N ASN A 84 11.23 -2.93 -13.54
CA ASN A 84 12.52 -2.40 -13.07
C ASN A 84 12.91 -2.88 -11.65
N LEU A 85 12.29 -3.95 -11.14
CA LEU A 85 12.68 -4.54 -9.85
C LEU A 85 13.95 -5.42 -9.93
N ASP A 86 14.80 -5.22 -10.96
CA ASP A 86 16.11 -5.86 -11.04
C ASP A 86 17.24 -5.04 -10.39
N ASP A 87 17.06 -3.75 -10.07
CA ASP A 87 18.22 -2.88 -9.75
C ASP A 87 18.25 -2.22 -8.36
N ALA A 88 17.42 -2.66 -7.40
CA ALA A 88 17.48 -2.07 -6.06
C ALA A 88 17.14 -3.05 -4.92
N GLU A 89 17.73 -4.25 -5.00
CA GLU A 89 17.98 -5.09 -3.82
C GLU A 89 19.47 -5.05 -3.47
N GLU A 90 19.85 -4.12 -2.60
CA GLU A 90 20.91 -4.38 -1.63
C GLU A 90 20.66 -3.49 -0.41
N ALA A 91 20.22 -4.12 0.68
CA ALA A 91 20.26 -3.50 1.98
C ALA A 91 21.72 -3.56 2.46
N THR A 92 22.37 -2.41 2.55
CA THR A 92 23.58 -2.24 3.37
C THR A 92 23.18 -1.97 4.81
#